data_AF-A0AAD5XB88-F1
#
_entry.id   AF-A0AAD5XB88-F1
#
_cell.length_a   1.000
_cell.length_b   1.000
_cell.length_c   1.000
_cell.angle_alpha   90.00
_cell.angle_beta   90.00
_cell.angle_gamma   90.00
#
_symmetry.space_group_name_H-M   'P 1'
#
loop_
_entity.id
_entity.type
_entity.pdbx_description
1 polymer ?
#
loop_
_entity_poly.entity_id
_entity_poly.type
_entity_poly.pdbx_seq_one_letter_code
_entity_poly.pdbx_strand_id
1 'polypeptide(L)'
;MQVAIDLEWYDQTGGDHVTEVGLAIADSKGTRYLHLVIRENSHLENFYAYTSSSGFVFGTSQLVSLCQAKAEIVFWLLGGKQKKNVSLIWHSPHRDDAVLRKLGINILDYVPKENLFDTGEMFKSCFGGGNPKLSHVLDRLKIKYDPRALHNAGNDAAYTLKAYTALE
;
A
#
# COMPACT_ATOMS: atom_id res chain seq x y z
N MET A 1 14.82 3.11 6.19
CA MET A 1 14.06 1.90 5.78
C MET A 1 12.93 2.39 4.93
N GLN A 2 12.59 1.70 3.85
CA GLN A 2 11.51 2.09 2.95
C GLN A 2 10.30 1.19 3.24
N VAL A 3 9.12 1.78 3.39
CA VAL A 3 7.86 1.07 3.58
C VAL A 3 6.87 1.63 2.56
N ALA A 4 6.39 0.80 1.64
CA ALA A 4 5.24 1.13 0.82
C ALA A 4 3.96 0.55 1.42
N ILE A 5 2.87 1.31 1.38
CA ILE A 5 1.54 0.90 1.86
C ILE A 5 0.48 1.16 0.79
N ASP A 6 -0.49 0.27 0.73
CA ASP A 6 -1.71 0.39 -0.06
C ASP A 6 -2.87 -0.28 0.70
N LEU A 7 -4.10 0.22 0.55
CA LEU A 7 -5.29 -0.28 1.22
C LEU A 7 -6.40 -0.57 0.21
N GLU A 8 -7.14 -1.64 0.47
CA GLU A 8 -8.44 -1.86 -0.17
C GLU A 8 -9.55 -1.79 0.89
N TRP A 9 -10.68 -1.21 0.52
CA TRP A 9 -11.83 -1.09 1.40
C TRP A 9 -13.16 -1.14 0.65
N TYR A 10 -14.20 -1.51 1.38
CA TYR A 10 -15.58 -1.49 0.91
C TYR A 10 -16.31 -0.26 1.47
N ASP A 11 -16.85 0.57 0.58
CA ASP A 11 -17.50 1.86 0.90
C ASP A 11 -18.99 1.94 0.53
N GLN A 12 -19.59 0.86 0.00
CA GLN A 12 -20.95 0.91 -0.58
C GLN A 12 -22.09 0.89 0.45
N THR A 13 -21.85 0.51 1.70
CA THR A 13 -22.87 0.42 2.76
C THR A 13 -22.75 1.52 3.82
N GLY A 14 -21.95 2.55 3.56
CA GLY A 14 -21.63 3.60 4.53
C GLY A 14 -20.53 3.18 5.50
N GLY A 15 -19.45 3.97 5.55
CA GLY A 15 -18.23 3.64 6.29
C GLY A 15 -17.16 3.02 5.37
N ASP A 16 -15.89 3.11 5.79
CA ASP A 16 -14.76 2.53 5.04
C ASP A 16 -14.36 1.23 5.73
N HIS A 17 -14.90 0.11 5.25
CA HIS A 17 -14.60 -1.20 5.78
C HIS A 17 -13.33 -1.74 5.11
N VAL A 18 -12.17 -1.57 5.74
CA VAL A 18 -10.90 -2.06 5.20
C VAL A 18 -10.94 -3.57 5.02
N THR A 19 -10.75 -4.03 3.78
CA THR A 19 -10.77 -5.44 3.40
C THR A 19 -9.35 -5.99 3.28
N GLU A 20 -8.38 -5.17 2.86
CA GLU A 20 -6.98 -5.58 2.67
C GLU A 20 -5.98 -4.49 3.05
N VAL A 21 -4.80 -4.91 3.48
CA VAL A 21 -3.64 -4.06 3.70
C VAL A 21 -2.44 -4.67 3.00
N GLY A 22 -1.81 -3.88 2.13
CA GLY A 22 -0.55 -4.21 1.48
C GLY A 22 0.62 -3.49 2.12
N LEU A 23 1.72 -4.21 2.34
CA LEU A 23 2.98 -3.60 2.76
C LEU A 23 4.15 -4.16 1.96
N ALA A 24 5.03 -3.29 1.47
CA ALA A 24 6.33 -3.68 0.94
C ALA A 24 7.44 -2.98 1.72
N ILE A 25 8.28 -3.76 2.39
CA ILE A 25 9.32 -3.26 3.30
C ILE A 25 10.69 -3.56 2.71
N ALA A 26 11.44 -2.52 2.35
CA ALA A 26 12.82 -2.65 1.89
C ALA A 26 13.81 -2.13 2.95
N ASP A 27 14.77 -2.99 3.27
CA ASP A 27 15.90 -2.69 4.14
C ASP A 27 17.21 -3.29 3.58
N SER A 28 18.31 -3.19 4.33
CA SER A 28 19.63 -3.69 3.91
C SER A 28 19.71 -5.21 3.75
N LYS A 29 18.68 -5.96 4.17
CA LYS A 29 18.57 -7.42 4.04
C LYS A 29 17.69 -7.83 2.86
N GLY A 30 17.12 -6.87 2.12
CA GLY A 30 16.26 -7.10 0.98
C GLY A 30 14.83 -6.60 1.21
N THR A 31 13.91 -7.08 0.38
CA THR A 31 12.52 -6.64 0.39
C THR A 31 11.61 -7.75 0.90
N ARG A 32 10.68 -7.39 1.79
CA ARG A 32 9.62 -8.24 2.31
C ARG A 32 8.27 -7.71 1.87
N TYR A 33 7.37 -8.60 1.48
CA TYR A 33 6.03 -8.26 1.01
C TYR A 33 5.01 -8.91 1.92
N LEU A 34 4.04 -8.13 2.38
CA LEU A 34 2.92 -8.60 3.19
C LEU A 34 1.62 -8.24 2.49
N HIS A 35 0.70 -9.19 2.49
CA HIS A 35 -0.66 -9.00 2.09
C HIS A 35 -1.56 -9.51 3.20
N LEU A 36 -2.28 -8.60 3.86
CA LEU A 36 -3.13 -8.89 5.01
C LEU A 36 -4.59 -8.75 4.59
N VAL A 37 -5.35 -9.83 4.71
CA VAL A 37 -6.80 -9.84 4.45
C VAL A 37 -7.53 -9.72 5.79
N ILE A 38 -8.44 -8.76 5.90
CA ILE A 38 -9.14 -8.43 7.13
C ILE A 38 -10.33 -9.37 7.33
N ARG A 39 -10.22 -10.27 8.32
CA ARG A 39 -11.21 -11.33 8.60
C ARG A 39 -12.61 -10.80 8.85
N GLU A 40 -12.72 -9.67 9.52
CA GLU A 40 -14.02 -9.05 9.83
C GLU A 40 -14.77 -8.64 8.57
N ASN A 41 -14.03 -8.29 7.51
CA ASN A 41 -14.58 -7.70 6.29
C ASN A 41 -14.35 -8.59 5.05
N SER A 42 -13.77 -9.79 5.20
CA SER A 42 -13.40 -10.66 4.07
C SER A 42 -14.59 -11.24 3.30
N HIS A 43 -15.81 -11.04 3.80
CA HIS A 43 -17.06 -11.40 3.15
C HIS A 43 -17.61 -10.26 2.27
N LEU A 44 -17.03 -9.06 2.36
CA LEU A 44 -17.42 -7.90 1.57
C LEU A 44 -16.63 -7.94 0.26
N GLU A 45 -17.30 -8.34 -0.81
CA GLU A 45 -16.75 -8.29 -2.17
C GLU A 45 -17.13 -6.96 -2.81
N ASN A 46 -16.14 -6.20 -3.27
CA ASN A 46 -16.41 -5.03 -4.09
C ASN A 46 -16.66 -5.51 -5.53
N PHE A 47 -17.68 -4.96 -6.21
CA PHE A 47 -18.05 -5.32 -7.59
C PHE A 47 -16.89 -5.17 -8.59
N TYR A 48 -15.88 -4.37 -8.24
CA TYR A 48 -14.67 -4.13 -9.04
C TYR A 48 -13.50 -5.05 -8.71
N ALA A 49 -13.61 -5.90 -7.68
CA ALA A 49 -12.49 -6.62 -7.08
C ALA A 49 -12.87 -8.05 -6.62
N TYR A 50 -13.61 -8.78 -7.46
CA TYR A 50 -14.06 -10.18 -7.22
C TYR A 50 -12.93 -11.18 -6.89
N THR A 51 -11.66 -10.78 -7.06
CA THR A 51 -10.48 -11.62 -6.82
C THR A 51 -9.45 -10.97 -5.89
N SER A 52 -9.71 -9.82 -5.25
CA SER A 52 -8.65 -9.03 -4.58
C SER A 52 -7.85 -9.85 -3.55
N SER A 53 -8.49 -10.77 -2.83
CA SER A 53 -7.79 -11.62 -1.85
C SER A 53 -7.01 -12.79 -2.47
N SER A 54 -7.32 -13.17 -3.72
CA SER A 54 -6.71 -14.25 -4.49
C SER A 54 -5.79 -13.71 -5.59
N GLY A 55 -4.49 -13.98 -5.52
CA GLY A 55 -3.54 -13.53 -6.55
C GLY A 55 -2.42 -12.61 -6.06
N PHE A 56 -2.14 -12.60 -4.76
CA PHE A 56 -0.90 -12.02 -4.26
C PHE A 56 0.32 -12.75 -4.87
N VAL A 57 1.06 -12.07 -5.76
CA VAL A 57 2.13 -12.70 -6.55
C VAL A 57 3.50 -12.68 -5.85
N PHE A 58 3.59 -11.98 -4.72
CA PHE A 58 4.83 -11.85 -3.94
C PHE A 58 4.89 -12.75 -2.70
N GLY A 59 3.92 -13.64 -2.51
CA GLY A 59 3.90 -14.56 -1.37
C GLY A 59 2.52 -15.16 -1.10
N THR A 60 2.16 -15.24 0.18
CA THR A 60 0.88 -15.79 0.64
C THR A 60 0.12 -14.75 1.46
N SER A 61 -1.16 -14.57 1.14
CA SER A 61 -2.08 -13.72 1.90
C SER A 61 -2.27 -14.22 3.32
N GLN A 62 -2.32 -13.32 4.30
CA GLN A 62 -2.52 -13.66 5.71
C GLN A 62 -3.90 -13.17 6.18
N LEU A 63 -4.73 -14.07 6.69
CA LEU A 63 -6.04 -13.72 7.25
C LEU A 63 -5.90 -13.27 8.70
N VAL A 64 -6.03 -11.96 8.95
CA VAL A 64 -5.79 -11.33 10.25
C VAL A 64 -7.01 -10.53 10.71
N SER A 65 -7.09 -10.17 11.99
CA SER A 65 -8.06 -9.18 12.45
C SER A 65 -7.65 -7.76 12.06
N LEU A 66 -8.61 -6.84 11.98
CA LEU A 66 -8.33 -5.41 11.78
C LEU A 66 -7.37 -4.86 12.84
N CYS A 67 -7.49 -5.33 14.09
CA CYS A 67 -6.59 -4.95 15.18
C CYS A 67 -5.15 -5.39 14.91
N GLN A 68 -4.95 -6.62 14.42
CA GLN A 68 -3.63 -7.14 14.04
C GLN A 68 -3.04 -6.35 12.86
N ALA A 69 -3.85 -6.05 11.84
CA ALA A 69 -3.40 -5.27 10.69
C ALA A 69 -2.97 -3.85 11.10
N LYS A 70 -3.75 -3.17 11.96
CA LYS A 70 -3.37 -1.85 12.51
C LYS A 70 -2.05 -1.91 13.28
N ALA A 71 -1.85 -2.93 14.11
CA ALA A 71 -0.62 -3.13 14.84
C ALA A 71 0.58 -3.35 13.90
N GLU A 72 0.39 -4.10 12.83
CA GLU A 72 1.43 -4.37 11.82
C GLU A 72 1.81 -3.08 11.06
N ILE A 73 0.83 -2.27 10.64
CA ILE A 73 1.07 -0.96 10.01
C ILE A 73 1.93 -0.09 10.94
N VAL A 74 1.47 0.11 12.19
CA VAL A 74 2.19 0.95 13.17
C VAL A 74 3.59 0.42 13.45
N PHE A 75 3.75 -0.91 13.56
CA PHE A 75 5.06 -1.53 13.77
C PHE A 75 6.04 -1.17 12.65
N TRP A 76 5.62 -1.19 11.39
CA TRP A 76 6.48 -0.86 10.26
C TRP A 76 6.70 0.66 10.12
N LEU A 77 5.71 1.49 10.41
CA LEU A 77 5.87 2.96 10.47
C LEU A 77 6.86 3.39 11.56
N LEU A 78 6.97 2.62 12.64
CA LEU A 78 7.96 2.83 13.70
C LEU A 78 9.36 2.31 13.35
N GLY A 79 9.58 1.74 12.16
CA GLY A 79 10.90 1.21 11.80
C GLY A 79 11.13 -0.27 12.16
N GLY A 80 10.06 -1.00 12.46
CA GLY A 80 10.08 -2.38 12.90
C GLY A 80 10.84 -2.57 14.22
N LYS A 81 11.39 -3.76 14.45
CA LYS A 81 12.13 -4.09 15.70
C LYS A 81 13.31 -3.15 15.99
N GLN A 82 13.89 -2.57 14.94
CA GLN A 82 15.10 -1.75 15.06
C GLN A 82 14.81 -0.26 15.25
N LYS A 83 13.53 0.15 15.24
CA LYS A 83 13.10 1.55 15.34
C LYS A 83 13.85 2.51 14.41
N LYS A 84 14.06 2.10 13.17
CA LYS A 84 14.78 2.88 12.15
C LYS A 84 13.90 4.01 11.58
N ASN A 85 14.55 5.07 11.10
CA ASN A 85 13.86 6.07 10.27
C ASN A 85 13.20 5.41 9.05
N VAL A 86 11.95 5.80 8.82
CA VAL A 86 11.10 5.29 7.74
C VAL A 86 10.92 6.36 6.68
N SER A 87 11.11 5.96 5.43
CA SER A 87 10.55 6.63 4.25
C SER A 87 9.27 5.91 3.89
N LEU A 88 8.12 6.57 4.04
CA LEU A 88 6.83 6.02 3.67
C LEU A 88 6.55 6.34 2.20
N ILE A 89 6.24 5.31 1.43
CA ILE A 89 5.96 5.38 0.01
C ILE A 89 4.52 4.93 -0.24
N TRP A 90 3.85 5.58 -1.17
CA TRP A 90 2.44 5.36 -1.49
C TRP A 90 2.14 5.92 -2.87
N HIS A 91 0.95 5.65 -3.40
CA HIS A 91 0.54 6.08 -4.73
C HIS A 91 -0.78 6.85 -4.66
N SER A 92 -0.75 8.18 -4.88
CA SER A 92 -1.93 9.04 -4.80
C SER A 92 -2.73 8.90 -3.48
N PRO A 93 -2.08 9.10 -2.31
CA PRO A 93 -2.50 8.55 -1.01
C PRO A 93 -3.70 9.22 -0.34
N HIS A 94 -4.34 10.19 -0.99
CA HIS A 94 -5.34 11.04 -0.32
C HIS A 94 -6.49 10.23 0.30
N ARG A 95 -6.92 9.15 -0.37
CA ARG A 95 -7.99 8.28 0.12
C ARG A 95 -7.47 7.33 1.21
N ASP A 96 -6.31 6.72 1.02
CA ASP A 96 -5.66 5.87 2.02
C ASP A 96 -5.41 6.60 3.35
N ASP A 97 -4.89 7.83 3.31
CA ASP A 97 -4.67 8.64 4.52
C ASP A 97 -6.00 8.92 5.25
N ALA A 98 -7.08 9.19 4.51
CA ALA A 98 -8.40 9.40 5.10
C ALA A 98 -8.93 8.13 5.80
N VAL A 99 -8.74 6.97 5.18
CA VAL A 99 -9.11 5.65 5.75
C VAL A 99 -8.27 5.36 6.99
N LEU A 100 -6.95 5.54 6.93
CA LEU A 100 -6.05 5.34 8.08
C LEU A 100 -6.41 6.23 9.26
N ARG A 101 -6.74 7.50 9.01
CA ARG A 101 -7.21 8.42 10.06
C ARG A 101 -8.48 7.93 10.73
N LYS A 102 -9.45 7.40 9.98
CA LYS A 102 -10.68 6.79 10.54
C LYS A 102 -10.36 5.55 11.38
N LEU A 103 -9.30 4.81 11.04
CA LEU A 103 -8.78 3.72 11.86
C LEU A 103 -7.98 4.20 13.08
N GLY A 104 -7.78 5.51 13.26
CA GLY A 104 -7.00 6.07 14.36
C GLY A 104 -5.48 6.03 14.14
N ILE A 105 -5.03 5.92 12.88
CA ILE A 105 -3.62 5.98 12.49
C ILE A 105 -3.41 7.29 11.75
N ASN A 106 -2.75 8.25 12.39
CA ASN A 106 -2.27 9.46 11.74
C ASN A 106 -0.81 9.26 11.34
N ILE A 107 -0.51 9.22 10.04
CA ILE A 107 0.84 8.96 9.53
C ILE A 107 1.89 9.90 10.13
N LEU A 108 1.54 11.18 10.31
CA LEU A 108 2.45 12.21 10.83
C LEU A 108 2.83 12.02 12.30
N ASP A 109 2.14 11.15 13.04
CA ASP A 109 2.54 10.77 14.40
C ASP A 109 3.75 9.81 14.40
N TYR A 110 4.04 9.19 13.25
CA TYR A 110 5.07 8.14 13.10
C TYR A 110 6.17 8.49 12.10
N VAL A 111 5.82 9.17 11.00
CA VAL A 111 6.74 9.47 9.89
C VAL A 111 6.67 10.97 9.58
N PRO A 112 7.81 11.69 9.62
CA PRO A 112 7.82 13.12 9.37
C PRO A 112 7.55 13.41 7.88
N LYS A 113 7.02 14.60 7.58
CA LYS A 113 6.49 14.95 6.26
C LYS A 113 7.54 14.84 5.14
N GLU A 114 8.79 15.18 5.43
CA GLU A 114 9.93 15.09 4.51
C GLU A 114 10.27 13.65 4.09
N ASN A 115 9.77 12.66 4.83
CA ASN A 115 9.96 11.25 4.54
C ASN A 115 8.72 10.59 3.93
N LEU A 116 7.76 11.38 3.42
CA LEU A 116 6.56 10.89 2.73
C LEU A 116 6.73 11.08 1.22
N PHE A 117 6.60 10.00 0.46
CA PHE A 117 6.88 9.98 -0.99
C PHE A 117 5.70 9.45 -1.80
N ASP A 118 4.97 10.35 -2.46
CA ASP A 118 3.88 10.00 -3.38
C ASP A 118 4.41 9.75 -4.79
N THR A 119 4.36 8.48 -5.22
CA THR A 119 4.82 8.07 -6.55
C THR A 119 4.00 8.67 -7.70
N GLY A 120 2.74 9.07 -7.47
CA GLY A 120 1.93 9.78 -8.46
C GLY A 120 2.46 11.19 -8.73
N GLU A 121 2.78 11.94 -7.67
CA GLU A 121 3.37 13.27 -7.78
C GLU A 121 4.83 13.22 -8.28
N MET A 122 5.61 12.22 -7.87
CA MET A 122 6.95 11.99 -8.42
C MET A 122 6.89 11.73 -9.93
N PHE A 123 6.00 10.84 -10.37
CA PHE A 123 5.81 10.55 -11.79
C PHE A 123 5.44 11.81 -12.58
N LYS A 124 4.48 12.59 -12.07
CA LYS A 124 4.07 13.86 -12.68
C LYS A 124 5.21 14.85 -12.77
N SER A 125 6.09 14.89 -11.78
CA SER A 125 7.28 15.75 -11.78
C SER A 125 8.29 15.33 -12.87
N CYS A 126 8.44 14.02 -13.11
CA CYS A 126 9.34 13.48 -14.14
C CYS A 126 8.79 13.57 -15.57
N PHE A 127 7.48 13.35 -15.76
CA PHE A 127 6.89 13.15 -17.10
C PHE A 127 5.79 14.16 -17.46
N GLY A 128 5.38 15.03 -16.54
CA GLY A 128 4.23 15.91 -16.69
C GLY A 128 2.88 15.18 -16.61
N GLY A 129 1.79 15.92 -16.76
CA GLY A 129 0.42 15.38 -16.82
C GLY A 129 -0.37 15.43 -15.51
N GLY A 130 -1.46 14.65 -15.47
CA GLY A 130 -2.33 14.49 -14.29
C GLY A 130 -1.88 13.37 -13.36
N ASN A 131 -2.72 12.98 -12.40
CA ASN A 131 -2.42 11.90 -11.46
C ASN A 131 -2.58 10.55 -12.17
N PRO A 132 -1.47 9.83 -12.46
CA PRO A 132 -1.54 8.59 -13.20
C PRO A 132 -2.13 7.48 -12.32
N LYS A 133 -2.76 6.49 -12.95
CA LYS A 133 -3.00 5.20 -12.28
C LYS A 133 -1.67 4.46 -12.13
N LEU A 134 -1.58 3.56 -11.14
CA LEU A 134 -0.38 2.75 -10.92
C LEU A 134 0.02 1.98 -12.18
N SER A 135 -0.92 1.34 -12.88
CA SER A 135 -0.66 0.65 -14.16
C SER A 135 0.06 1.52 -15.19
N HIS A 136 -0.37 2.77 -15.35
CA HIS A 136 0.26 3.71 -16.29
C HIS A 136 1.69 4.07 -15.86
N VAL A 137 1.94 4.24 -14.56
CA VAL A 137 3.29 4.43 -14.02
C VAL A 137 4.17 3.23 -14.36
N LEU A 138 3.69 2.01 -14.09
CA LEU A 138 4.43 0.78 -14.35
C LEU A 138 4.74 0.59 -15.85
N ASP A 139 3.75 0.80 -16.72
CA ASP A 139 3.91 0.71 -18.18
C ASP A 139 4.97 1.71 -18.68
N ARG A 140 4.88 2.97 -18.23
CA ARG A 140 5.80 4.03 -18.65
C ARG A 140 7.23 3.77 -18.19
N LEU A 141 7.39 3.22 -16.98
CA LEU A 141 8.69 2.83 -16.40
C LEU A 141 9.17 1.46 -16.90
N LYS A 142 8.39 0.78 -17.75
CA LYS A 142 8.68 -0.57 -18.28
C LYS A 142 8.87 -1.63 -17.18
N ILE A 143 8.19 -1.46 -16.06
CA ILE A 143 8.15 -2.44 -14.97
C ILE A 143 7.13 -3.50 -15.38
N LYS A 144 7.57 -4.76 -15.48
CA LYS A 144 6.67 -5.87 -15.80
C LYS A 144 5.76 -6.20 -14.62
N TYR A 145 4.47 -6.32 -14.88
CA TYR A 145 3.45 -6.77 -13.93
C TYR A 145 2.39 -7.60 -14.65
N ASP A 146 1.63 -8.41 -13.91
CA ASP A 146 0.38 -9.00 -14.42
C ASP A 146 -0.75 -8.00 -14.13
N PRO A 147 -1.48 -7.48 -15.13
CA PRO A 147 -2.59 -6.56 -14.90
C PRO A 147 -3.69 -7.13 -14.00
N ARG A 148 -3.83 -8.46 -13.94
CA ARG A 148 -4.79 -9.14 -13.07
C ARG A 148 -4.33 -9.19 -11.61
N ALA A 149 -3.08 -8.84 -11.34
CA ALA A 149 -2.51 -8.77 -10.00
C ALA A 149 -2.67 -7.38 -9.36
N LEU A 150 -3.11 -6.36 -10.11
CA LEU A 150 -3.51 -5.07 -9.53
C LEU A 150 -4.87 -5.21 -8.81
N HIS A 151 -5.18 -4.29 -7.90
CA HIS A 151 -6.33 -4.39 -6.98
C HIS A 151 -6.20 -5.52 -5.95
N ASN A 152 -4.95 -5.91 -5.68
CA ASN A 152 -4.56 -6.66 -4.50
C ASN A 152 -3.60 -5.76 -3.75
N ALA A 153 -3.97 -5.34 -2.54
CA ALA A 153 -3.23 -4.29 -1.83
C ALA A 153 -1.73 -4.64 -1.68
N GLY A 154 -1.42 -5.92 -1.44
CA GLY A 154 -0.04 -6.39 -1.31
C GLY A 154 0.78 -6.25 -2.58
N ASN A 155 0.18 -6.55 -3.74
CA ASN A 155 0.80 -6.35 -5.04
C ASN A 155 0.97 -4.86 -5.34
N ASP A 156 -0.04 -4.04 -5.06
CA ASP A 156 -0.03 -2.61 -5.33
C ASP A 156 1.01 -1.88 -4.47
N ALA A 157 1.16 -2.25 -3.19
CA ALA A 157 2.27 -1.79 -2.36
C ALA A 157 3.64 -2.21 -2.92
N ALA A 158 3.77 -3.46 -3.39
CA ALA A 158 5.02 -3.97 -3.98
C ALA A 158 5.40 -3.24 -5.27
N TYR A 159 4.44 -3.01 -6.17
CA TYR A 159 4.66 -2.29 -7.42
C TYR A 159 4.86 -0.80 -7.18
N THR A 160 4.20 -0.21 -6.19
CA THR A 160 4.45 1.17 -5.75
C THR A 160 5.89 1.34 -5.27
N LEU A 161 6.42 0.41 -4.47
CA LEU A 161 7.83 0.43 -4.06
C LEU A 161 8.78 0.31 -5.27
N LYS A 162 8.48 -0.56 -6.24
CA LYS A 162 9.28 -0.70 -7.47
C LYS A 162 9.25 0.57 -8.32
N ALA A 163 8.08 1.22 -8.44
CA ALA A 163 7.94 2.48 -9.15
C ALA A 163 8.74 3.59 -8.47
N TYR A 164 8.69 3.67 -7.14
CA TYR A 164 9.51 4.60 -6.36
C TYR A 164 11.00 4.41 -6.63
N THR A 165 11.53 3.18 -6.54
CA THR A 165 12.95 2.90 -6.83
C THR A 165 13.37 3.28 -8.26
N ALA A 166 12.45 3.29 -9.21
CA ALA A 166 12.73 3.70 -10.60
C ALA A 166 12.57 5.21 -10.84
N LEU A 167 11.97 5.95 -9.91
CA LEU A 167 11.75 7.40 -9.96
C LEU A 167 12.71 8.19 -9.05
N GLU A 168 13.29 7.55 -8.02
CA GLU A 168 14.29 8.11 -7.09
C GLU A 168 15.67 8.33 -7.74
#